data_AF-F4B7C0-F1
#
_entry.id   AF-F4B7C0-F1
#
_cell.length_a   1.000
_cell.length_b   1.000
_cell.length_c   1.000
_cell.angle_alpha   90.00
_cell.angle_beta   90.00
_cell.angle_gamma   90.00
#
_symmetry.space_group_name_H-M   'P 1'
#
loop_
_entity.id
_entity.type
_entity.pdbx_description
1 polymer ?
#
loop_
_entity_poly.entity_id
_entity_poly.type
_entity_poly.pdbx_seq_one_letter_code
_entity_poly.pdbx_strand_id
1 'polypeptide(L)'
;MKKWKLVSITLFIIIVSYLLLHYISYLHYISYLLCNMRFVTITSTKYKQNPTIGNYAFIISSGIASENILNKNLITSYVYINLSKVKPGDNFLIYPPINNGSKISRAFYSNPIINVTILNSTIFYSHGDQYINFGIKVYITAYKKIAQGCVISIIGMPLESFSSTELSCGTNLYIGFKAVNASVFELMFFVANCATHTTSKSLFSVF
;
A
#
# COMPACT_ATOMS: atom_id res chain seq x y z
N MET A 1 -15.66 56.76 -9.91
CA MET A 1 -15.76 55.80 -8.78
C MET A 1 -16.83 54.70 -8.95
N LYS A 2 -18.02 54.96 -9.54
CA LYS A 2 -19.08 53.93 -9.69
C LYS A 2 -18.73 52.76 -10.64
N LYS A 3 -18.02 53.02 -11.76
CA LYS A 3 -17.63 51.99 -12.74
C LYS A 3 -16.63 50.96 -12.16
N TRP A 4 -15.61 51.43 -11.42
CA TRP A 4 -14.62 50.55 -10.78
C TRP A 4 -15.21 49.72 -9.62
N LYS A 5 -16.18 50.27 -8.86
CA LYS A 5 -16.94 49.49 -7.87
C LYS A 5 -17.77 48.39 -8.53
N LEU A 6 -18.40 48.67 -9.67
CA LEU A 6 -19.16 47.67 -10.42
C LEU A 6 -18.27 46.50 -10.86
N VAL A 7 -17.11 46.80 -11.46
CA VAL A 7 -16.14 45.78 -11.92
C VAL A 7 -15.65 44.91 -10.75
N SER A 8 -15.35 45.52 -9.60
CA SER A 8 -14.92 44.81 -8.40
C SER A 8 -16.00 43.86 -7.85
N ILE A 9 -17.26 44.31 -7.81
CA ILE A 9 -18.40 43.48 -7.38
C ILE A 9 -18.62 42.30 -8.34
N THR A 10 -18.54 42.54 -9.65
CA THR A 10 -18.72 41.48 -10.65
C THR A 10 -17.62 40.41 -10.54
N LEU A 11 -16.37 40.82 -10.33
CA LEU A 11 -15.25 39.90 -10.12
C LEU A 11 -15.41 39.05 -8.85
N PHE A 12 -15.88 39.66 -7.76
CA PHE A 12 -16.12 38.94 -6.52
C PHE A 12 -17.21 37.86 -6.68
N ILE A 13 -18.31 38.19 -7.37
CA ILE A 13 -19.38 37.23 -7.66
C ILE A 13 -18.85 36.05 -8.48
N ILE A 14 -18.04 36.29 -9.51
CA ILE A 14 -17.47 35.23 -10.36
C ILE A 14 -16.60 34.27 -9.53
N ILE A 15 -15.73 34.80 -8.66
CA ILE A 15 -14.83 33.99 -7.83
C ILE A 15 -15.64 33.13 -6.84
N VAL A 16 -16.62 33.72 -6.18
CA VAL A 16 -17.47 33.00 -5.20
C VAL A 16 -18.31 31.93 -5.90
N SER A 17 -18.89 32.22 -7.06
CA SER A 17 -19.66 31.26 -7.84
C SER A 17 -18.79 30.10 -8.34
N TYR A 18 -17.55 30.36 -8.76
CA TYR A 18 -16.60 29.33 -9.18
C TYR A 18 -16.25 28.38 -8.02
N LEU A 19 -15.91 28.95 -6.85
CA LEU A 19 -15.61 28.17 -5.65
C LEU A 19 -16.79 27.31 -5.20
N LEU A 20 -18.01 27.85 -5.26
CA LEU A 20 -19.23 27.12 -4.89
C LEU A 20 -19.52 25.95 -5.85
N LEU A 21 -19.38 26.17 -7.16
CA LEU A 21 -19.57 25.12 -8.16
C LEU A 21 -18.52 24.01 -8.02
N HIS A 22 -17.28 24.37 -7.71
CA HIS A 22 -16.21 23.41 -7.48
C HIS A 22 -16.48 22.58 -6.21
N TYR A 23 -16.96 23.23 -5.15
CA TYR A 23 -17.33 22.56 -3.90
C TYR A 23 -18.53 21.59 -4.07
N ILE A 24 -19.57 21.99 -4.81
CA ILE A 24 -20.73 21.12 -5.10
C ILE A 24 -20.30 19.93 -5.96
N SER A 25 -19.44 20.16 -6.96
CA SER A 25 -18.89 19.08 -7.80
C SER A 25 -18.05 18.08 -6.98
N TYR A 26 -17.27 18.59 -6.02
CA TYR A 26 -16.49 17.77 -5.09
C TYR A 26 -17.40 16.94 -4.17
N LEU A 27 -18.46 17.53 -3.60
CA LEU A 27 -19.44 16.80 -2.78
C LEU A 27 -20.20 15.75 -3.59
N HIS A 28 -20.55 16.05 -4.84
CA HIS A 28 -21.22 15.09 -5.71
C HIS A 28 -20.27 13.91 -6.06
N TYR A 29 -18.99 14.19 -6.27
CA TYR A 29 -17.96 13.17 -6.46
C TYR A 29 -17.79 12.26 -5.23
N ILE A 30 -17.75 12.84 -4.02
CA ILE A 30 -17.68 12.10 -2.75
C ILE A 30 -18.93 11.22 -2.55
N SER A 31 -20.12 11.77 -2.80
CA SER A 31 -21.39 11.06 -2.66
C SER A 31 -21.49 9.90 -3.65
N TYR A 32 -21.04 10.09 -4.90
CA TYR A 32 -20.96 9.04 -5.91
C TYR A 32 -19.97 7.93 -5.51
N LEU A 33 -18.83 8.29 -4.91
CA LEU A 33 -17.86 7.33 -4.38
C LEU A 33 -18.44 6.48 -3.23
N LEU A 34 -19.20 7.11 -2.33
CA LEU A 34 -19.82 6.46 -1.18
C LEU A 34 -20.99 5.55 -1.59
N CYS A 35 -21.81 5.96 -2.56
CA CYS A 35 -23.02 5.24 -2.95
C CYS A 35 -22.73 3.98 -3.80
N ASN A 36 -21.60 3.96 -4.53
CA ASN A 36 -21.18 2.79 -5.31
C ASN A 36 -20.41 1.74 -4.48
N MET A 37 -20.09 2.01 -3.22
CA MET A 37 -19.52 1.01 -2.32
C MET A 37 -20.65 0.17 -1.70
N ARG A 38 -21.13 -0.84 -2.44
CA ARG A 38 -21.95 -1.90 -1.83
C ARG A 38 -21.06 -2.82 -1.00
N PHE A 39 -21.10 -2.63 0.32
CA PHE A 39 -20.32 -3.43 1.27
C PHE A 39 -21.02 -4.76 1.58
N VAL A 40 -20.39 -5.86 1.17
CA VAL A 40 -20.72 -7.18 1.73
C VAL A 40 -20.15 -7.24 3.14
N THR A 41 -21.05 -7.25 4.12
CA THR A 41 -20.79 -7.58 5.54
C THR A 41 -20.22 -8.99 5.62
N ILE A 42 -19.22 -9.24 6.48
CA ILE A 42 -19.01 -10.52 7.20
C ILE A 42 -17.93 -10.35 8.28
N THR A 43 -18.21 -10.98 9.43
CA THR A 43 -17.53 -10.98 10.73
C THR A 43 -16.45 -12.07 10.87
N SER A 44 -15.58 -11.90 11.88
CA SER A 44 -14.64 -12.86 12.51
C SER A 44 -13.15 -12.81 12.10
N THR A 45 -12.33 -12.29 13.01
CA THR A 45 -10.86 -12.23 13.04
C THR A 45 -10.23 -13.56 13.45
N LYS A 46 -10.31 -14.60 12.61
CA LYS A 46 -9.53 -15.84 12.83
C LYS A 46 -8.21 -15.77 12.07
N TYR A 47 -7.21 -15.16 12.70
CA TYR A 47 -5.81 -15.27 12.29
C TYR A 47 -5.23 -16.59 12.82
N LYS A 48 -4.57 -17.40 11.98
CA LYS A 48 -4.18 -18.78 12.35
C LYS A 48 -2.70 -19.00 12.65
N GLN A 49 -1.77 -18.11 12.28
CA GLN A 49 -0.33 -18.32 12.53
C GLN A 49 0.43 -17.00 12.67
N ASN A 50 1.34 -16.92 13.65
CA ASN A 50 2.30 -15.82 13.73
C ASN A 50 3.26 -15.89 12.53
N PRO A 51 3.55 -14.78 11.83
CA PRO A 51 4.55 -14.77 10.77
C PRO A 51 5.88 -15.14 11.39
N THR A 52 6.32 -16.35 11.12
CA THR A 52 7.62 -16.81 11.57
C THR A 52 8.61 -16.39 10.50
N ILE A 53 9.33 -15.30 10.77
CA ILE A 53 10.46 -14.90 9.94
C ILE A 53 11.68 -15.60 10.55
N GLY A 54 12.43 -16.32 9.70
CA GLY A 54 13.72 -16.87 10.12
C GLY A 54 14.63 -15.76 10.67
N ASN A 55 15.64 -16.11 11.47
CA ASN A 55 16.56 -15.10 11.95
C ASN A 55 17.57 -14.77 10.82
N TYR A 56 17.41 -13.61 10.18
CA TYR A 56 18.30 -13.15 9.11
C TYR A 56 19.10 -11.95 9.61
N ALA A 57 20.42 -11.94 9.38
CA ALA A 57 21.32 -10.93 9.95
C ALA A 57 21.02 -9.47 9.52
N PHE A 58 20.35 -9.30 8.37
CA PHE A 58 19.93 -8.01 7.84
C PHE A 58 18.52 -7.59 8.28
N ILE A 59 17.78 -8.45 8.99
CA ILE A 59 16.47 -8.12 9.57
C ILE A 59 16.69 -7.68 11.02
N ILE A 60 16.25 -6.46 11.33
CA ILE A 60 16.34 -5.87 12.66
C ILE A 60 15.25 -6.46 13.55
N SER A 61 14.02 -6.48 13.03
CA SER A 61 12.86 -7.03 13.70
C SER A 61 11.74 -7.25 12.69
N SER A 62 10.72 -7.99 13.13
CA SER A 62 9.56 -8.29 12.32
C SER A 62 8.37 -8.62 13.20
N GLY A 63 7.16 -8.48 12.67
CA GLY A 63 5.96 -8.79 13.43
C GLY A 63 4.67 -8.72 12.63
N ILE A 64 3.57 -8.63 13.36
CA ILE A 64 2.23 -8.36 12.82
C ILE A 64 1.83 -6.96 13.27
N ALA A 65 1.29 -6.18 12.35
CA ALA A 65 0.54 -4.97 12.66
C ALA A 65 -0.95 -5.17 12.31
N SER A 66 -1.80 -4.42 12.99
CA SER A 66 -3.25 -4.52 12.88
C SER A 66 -3.81 -3.12 12.87
N GLU A 67 -4.43 -2.73 11.76
CA GLU A 67 -4.98 -1.40 11.58
C GLU A 67 -6.48 -1.47 11.29
N ASN A 68 -7.25 -0.62 11.95
CA ASN A 68 -8.68 -0.54 11.71
C ASN A 68 -8.96 0.51 10.62
N ILE A 69 -9.35 0.05 9.44
CA ILE A 69 -9.71 0.90 8.30
C ILE A 69 -11.21 0.73 8.07
N LEU A 70 -11.98 1.79 8.34
CA LEU A 70 -13.43 1.84 8.09
C LEU A 70 -14.18 0.61 8.68
N ASN A 71 -13.93 0.29 9.95
CA ASN A 71 -14.49 -0.85 10.70
C ASN A 71 -14.02 -2.23 10.21
N LYS A 72 -12.96 -2.30 9.42
CA LYS A 72 -12.29 -3.55 9.03
C LYS A 72 -10.90 -3.58 9.60
N ASN A 73 -10.55 -4.70 10.21
CA ASN A 73 -9.19 -4.91 10.70
C ASN A 73 -8.31 -5.45 9.57
N LEU A 74 -7.39 -4.61 9.08
CA LEU A 74 -6.33 -5.01 8.17
C LEU A 74 -5.16 -5.53 8.98
N ILE A 75 -4.81 -6.79 8.75
CA ILE A 75 -3.67 -7.43 9.37
C ILE A 75 -2.55 -7.47 8.34
N THR A 76 -1.37 -6.99 8.73
CA THR A 76 -0.16 -6.94 7.90
C THR A 76 1.00 -7.61 8.65
N SER A 77 1.87 -8.30 7.91
CA SER A 77 3.16 -8.74 8.45
C SER A 77 4.22 -7.75 7.98
N TYR A 78 5.05 -7.25 8.90
CA TYR A 78 6.11 -6.30 8.57
C TYR A 78 7.49 -6.85 8.87
N VAL A 79 8.49 -6.32 8.16
CA VAL A 79 9.91 -6.61 8.34
C VAL A 79 10.69 -5.31 8.28
N TYR A 80 11.49 -5.04 9.31
CA TYR A 80 12.46 -3.95 9.31
C TYR A 80 13.82 -4.45 8.85
N ILE A 81 14.28 -3.94 7.72
CA ILE A 81 15.54 -4.28 7.07
C ILE A 81 16.59 -3.23 7.42
N ASN A 82 17.78 -3.69 7.82
CA ASN A 82 18.96 -2.87 7.98
C ASN A 82 19.65 -2.68 6.63
N LEU A 83 19.60 -1.46 6.11
CA LEU A 83 20.15 -1.09 4.81
C LEU A 83 21.68 -1.22 4.73
N SER A 84 22.39 -1.16 5.86
CA SER A 84 23.85 -1.35 5.89
C SER A 84 24.28 -2.82 5.79
N LYS A 85 23.37 -3.75 6.05
CA LYS A 85 23.66 -5.20 6.09
C LYS A 85 23.09 -5.96 4.91
N VAL A 86 21.97 -5.49 4.36
CA VAL A 86 21.28 -6.15 3.24
C VAL A 86 22.07 -5.99 1.94
N LYS A 87 22.08 -7.04 1.11
CA LYS A 87 22.71 -7.06 -0.20
C LYS A 87 21.76 -7.63 -1.26
N PRO A 88 21.91 -7.22 -2.53
CA PRO A 88 21.23 -7.89 -3.64
C PRO A 88 21.52 -9.40 -3.63
N GLY A 89 20.45 -10.21 -3.77
CA GLY A 89 20.50 -11.67 -3.66
C GLY A 89 20.15 -12.22 -2.29
N ASP A 90 20.20 -11.40 -1.22
CA ASP A 90 19.69 -11.80 0.09
C ASP A 90 18.23 -12.20 -0.01
N ASN A 91 17.85 -13.26 0.70
CA ASN A 91 16.49 -13.75 0.71
C ASN A 91 16.00 -14.04 2.12
N PHE A 92 14.68 -13.98 2.28
CA PHE A 92 14.02 -14.34 3.51
C PHE A 92 12.63 -14.92 3.24
N LEU A 93 12.17 -15.72 4.19
CA LEU A 93 10.83 -16.30 4.18
C LEU A 93 9.89 -15.48 5.07
N ILE A 94 8.67 -15.27 4.59
CA ILE A 94 7.61 -14.60 5.36
C ILE A 94 6.26 -15.26 5.10
N TYR A 95 5.37 -15.16 6.09
CA TYR A 95 3.97 -15.57 5.99
C TYR A 95 3.09 -14.33 5.89
N PRO A 96 2.55 -14.00 4.70
CA PRO A 96 1.65 -12.88 4.57
C PRO A 96 0.28 -13.21 5.20
N PRO A 97 -0.28 -12.34 6.04
CA PRO A 97 -1.66 -12.44 6.54
C PRO A 97 -2.66 -12.63 5.42
N ILE A 98 -3.56 -13.60 5.55
CA ILE A 98 -4.73 -13.72 4.68
C ILE A 98 -5.88 -12.99 5.35
N ASN A 99 -6.20 -11.79 4.87
CA ASN A 99 -7.28 -10.97 5.41
C ASN A 99 -8.65 -11.53 5.00
N ASN A 100 -9.65 -11.23 5.82
CA ASN A 100 -11.02 -11.68 5.60
C ASN A 100 -11.56 -11.26 4.23
N GLY A 101 -12.37 -12.13 3.63
CA GLY A 101 -12.95 -11.93 2.30
C GLY A 101 -12.02 -12.31 1.15
N SER A 102 -10.75 -12.66 1.43
CA SER A 102 -9.82 -13.21 0.45
C SER A 102 -10.24 -14.61 -0.01
N LYS A 103 -10.31 -14.79 -1.33
CA LYS A 103 -10.54 -16.09 -1.97
C LYS A 103 -9.20 -16.63 -2.46
N ILE A 104 -8.69 -17.64 -1.75
CA ILE A 104 -7.39 -18.27 -2.07
C ILE A 104 -7.55 -19.79 -2.25
N SER A 105 -6.64 -20.38 -3.01
CA SER A 105 -6.55 -21.83 -3.16
C SER A 105 -6.20 -22.52 -1.85
N ARG A 106 -6.63 -23.77 -1.70
CA ARG A 106 -6.27 -24.63 -0.55
C ARG A 106 -4.75 -24.80 -0.43
N ALA A 107 -4.03 -24.82 -1.55
CA ALA A 107 -2.58 -24.91 -1.57
C ALA A 107 -1.91 -23.72 -0.85
N PHE A 108 -2.36 -22.50 -1.11
CA PHE A 108 -1.83 -21.29 -0.45
C PHE A 108 -2.25 -21.23 1.03
N TYR A 109 -3.46 -21.71 1.36
CA TYR A 109 -3.89 -21.81 2.75
C TYR A 109 -3.04 -22.80 3.56
N SER A 110 -2.65 -23.92 2.95
CA SER A 110 -1.84 -24.95 3.59
C SER A 110 -0.35 -24.59 3.67
N ASN A 111 0.15 -23.76 2.76
CA ASN A 111 1.52 -23.27 2.77
C ASN A 111 1.56 -21.80 2.33
N PRO A 112 1.33 -20.85 3.26
CA PRO A 112 1.28 -19.43 2.92
C PRO A 112 2.68 -18.81 2.72
N ILE A 113 3.75 -19.57 2.96
CA ILE A 113 5.12 -19.06 2.92
C ILE A 113 5.44 -18.52 1.53
N ILE A 114 5.92 -17.28 1.50
CA ILE A 114 6.52 -16.68 0.32
C ILE A 114 8.01 -16.47 0.56
N ASN A 115 8.81 -16.67 -0.49
CA ASN A 115 10.24 -16.38 -0.48
C ASN A 115 10.48 -15.02 -1.13
N VAL A 116 11.02 -14.09 -0.37
CA VAL A 116 11.34 -12.73 -0.81
C VAL A 116 12.83 -12.65 -1.06
N THR A 117 13.23 -12.26 -2.26
CA THR A 117 14.62 -11.98 -2.63
C THR A 117 14.79 -10.49 -2.89
N ILE A 118 15.81 -9.90 -2.28
CA ILE A 118 16.18 -8.51 -2.51
C ILE A 118 16.89 -8.42 -3.86
N LEU A 119 16.35 -7.60 -4.76
CA LEU A 119 16.94 -7.33 -6.07
C LEU A 119 17.84 -6.10 -6.04
N ASN A 120 17.41 -5.07 -5.31
CA ASN A 120 18.15 -3.82 -5.18
C ASN A 120 17.92 -3.18 -3.81
N SER A 121 18.94 -2.50 -3.30
CA SER A 121 18.92 -1.74 -2.05
C SER A 121 19.93 -0.58 -2.12
N THR A 122 19.98 0.12 -3.24
CA THR A 122 20.95 1.20 -3.49
C THR A 122 20.45 2.53 -2.97
N ILE A 123 21.32 3.23 -2.23
CA ILE A 123 21.12 4.61 -1.83
C ILE A 123 21.87 5.52 -2.81
N PHE A 124 21.22 6.59 -3.27
CA PHE A 124 21.81 7.56 -4.19
C PHE A 124 21.36 8.98 -3.87
N TYR A 125 22.12 9.97 -4.31
CA TYR A 125 21.78 11.39 -4.13
C TYR A 125 21.30 11.98 -5.44
N SER A 126 20.22 12.76 -5.39
CA SER A 126 19.70 13.48 -6.55
C SER A 126 19.04 14.77 -6.09
N HIS A 127 19.22 15.88 -6.83
CA HIS A 127 18.56 17.16 -6.52
C HIS A 127 18.71 17.67 -5.07
N GLY A 128 19.80 17.31 -4.37
CA GLY A 128 20.05 17.70 -2.98
C GLY A 128 19.48 16.75 -1.93
N ASP A 129 18.67 15.76 -2.32
CA ASP A 129 18.07 14.78 -1.42
C ASP A 129 18.71 13.40 -1.56
N GLN A 130 18.58 12.59 -0.51
CA GLN A 130 19.01 11.20 -0.49
C GLN A 130 17.81 10.29 -0.81
N TYR A 131 17.97 9.38 -1.75
CA TYR A 131 16.95 8.45 -2.20
C TYR A 131 17.39 7.01 -1.96
N ILE A 132 16.41 6.13 -1.77
CA ILE A 132 16.59 4.70 -1.79
C ILE A 132 15.84 4.08 -2.96
N ASN A 133 16.54 3.32 -3.79
CA ASN A 133 15.94 2.40 -4.75
C ASN A 133 15.95 0.99 -4.16
N PHE A 134 14.76 0.51 -3.79
CA PHE A 134 14.58 -0.79 -3.17
C PHE A 134 13.70 -1.68 -4.05
N GLY A 135 14.21 -2.85 -4.42
CA GLY A 135 13.53 -3.79 -5.30
C GLY A 135 13.51 -5.18 -4.71
N ILE A 136 12.39 -5.88 -4.88
CA ILE A 136 12.22 -7.27 -4.44
C ILE A 136 11.58 -8.13 -5.53
N LYS A 137 11.84 -9.43 -5.41
CA LYS A 137 11.17 -10.51 -6.11
C LYS A 137 10.55 -11.43 -5.08
N VAL A 138 9.31 -11.81 -5.27
CA VAL A 138 8.59 -12.70 -4.35
C VAL A 138 8.19 -13.96 -5.09
N TYR A 139 8.70 -15.10 -4.64
CA TYR A 139 8.30 -16.41 -5.13
C TYR A 139 7.14 -16.95 -4.29
N ILE A 140 6.00 -17.14 -4.96
CA ILE A 140 4.74 -17.58 -4.37
C ILE A 140 4.57 -19.06 -4.70
N THR A 141 5.13 -19.92 -3.85
CA THR A 141 5.27 -21.36 -4.09
C THR A 141 3.93 -22.04 -4.42
N ALA A 142 2.87 -21.73 -3.67
CA ALA A 142 1.58 -22.37 -3.84
C ALA A 142 0.90 -22.09 -5.19
N TYR A 143 1.28 -21.01 -5.88
CA TYR A 143 0.78 -20.68 -7.21
C TYR A 143 1.84 -20.80 -8.30
N LYS A 144 3.08 -21.22 -7.96
CA LYS A 144 4.25 -21.21 -8.86
C LYS A 144 4.39 -19.87 -9.59
N LYS A 145 4.08 -18.78 -8.89
CA LYS A 145 4.04 -17.42 -9.45
C LYS A 145 5.17 -16.58 -8.87
N ILE A 146 5.65 -15.63 -9.67
CA ILE A 146 6.61 -14.62 -9.25
C ILE A 146 5.89 -13.28 -9.23
N ALA A 147 5.92 -12.62 -8.08
CA ALA A 147 5.59 -11.20 -7.94
C ALA A 147 6.88 -10.38 -7.89
N GLN A 148 6.80 -9.11 -8.29
CA GLN A 148 7.89 -8.16 -8.21
C GLN A 148 7.37 -6.84 -7.66
N GLY A 149 8.23 -6.11 -6.97
CA GLY A 149 7.93 -4.76 -6.53
C GLY A 149 9.21 -3.97 -6.39
N CYS A 150 9.17 -2.71 -6.80
CA CYS A 150 10.29 -1.80 -6.72
C CYS A 150 9.77 -0.43 -6.34
N VAL A 151 10.53 0.29 -5.52
CA VAL A 151 10.24 1.68 -5.17
C VAL A 151 11.50 2.52 -5.23
N ILE A 152 11.32 3.79 -5.59
CA ILE A 152 12.27 4.85 -5.31
C ILE A 152 11.62 5.76 -4.28
N SER A 153 12.20 5.87 -3.09
CA SER A 153 11.68 6.68 -1.99
C SER A 153 12.72 7.68 -1.52
N ILE A 154 12.28 8.87 -1.13
CA ILE A 154 13.14 9.86 -0.48
C ILE A 154 13.38 9.42 0.97
N ILE A 155 14.64 9.40 1.38
CA ILE A 155 15.03 9.09 2.76
C ILE A 155 14.67 10.29 3.65
N GLY A 156 13.97 10.03 4.76
CA GLY A 156 13.51 11.07 5.70
C GLY A 156 12.09 11.57 5.43
N MET A 157 11.47 11.15 4.31
CA MET A 157 10.03 11.30 4.07
C MET A 157 9.37 9.92 4.16
N PRO A 158 8.58 9.64 5.21
CA PRO A 158 8.00 8.31 5.45
C PRO A 158 6.77 8.07 4.55
N LEU A 159 6.97 8.12 3.24
CA LEU A 159 5.95 7.78 2.25
C LEU A 159 5.89 6.28 2.05
N GLU A 160 4.68 5.74 2.06
CA GLU A 160 4.40 4.35 1.79
C GLU A 160 4.01 4.17 0.33
N SER A 161 4.54 3.14 -0.31
CA SER A 161 4.13 2.73 -1.65
C SER A 161 3.78 1.26 -1.65
N PHE A 162 2.86 0.86 -2.53
CA PHE A 162 2.39 -0.52 -2.59
C PHE A 162 2.55 -1.10 -3.99
N SER A 163 3.06 -2.32 -4.07
CA SER A 163 2.91 -3.19 -5.23
C SER A 163 1.85 -4.25 -4.93
N SER A 164 1.13 -4.71 -5.94
CA SER A 164 0.17 -5.81 -5.79
C SER A 164 0.34 -6.84 -6.89
N THR A 165 0.03 -8.09 -6.57
CA THR A 165 0.01 -9.20 -7.54
C THR A 165 -1.19 -10.09 -7.29
N GLU A 166 -2.00 -10.29 -8.30
CA GLU A 166 -3.17 -11.17 -8.21
C GLU A 166 -2.75 -12.62 -7.95
N LEU A 167 -3.38 -13.23 -6.95
CA LEU A 167 -3.24 -14.64 -6.60
C LEU A 167 -4.37 -15.45 -7.24
N SER A 168 -5.61 -15.04 -7.00
CA SER A 168 -6.80 -15.72 -7.53
C SER A 168 -8.07 -14.89 -7.33
N CYS A 169 -8.94 -14.83 -8.36
CA CYS A 169 -10.30 -14.33 -8.26
C CYS A 169 -10.43 -12.98 -7.53
N GLY A 170 -9.61 -11.99 -7.93
CA GLY A 170 -9.60 -10.66 -7.31
C GLY A 170 -8.82 -10.54 -6.00
N THR A 171 -8.30 -11.66 -5.45
CA THR A 171 -7.43 -11.63 -4.28
C THR A 171 -5.99 -11.40 -4.67
N ASN A 172 -5.35 -10.41 -4.08
CA ASN A 172 -3.97 -10.02 -4.35
C ASN A 172 -3.08 -10.19 -3.12
N LEU A 173 -1.80 -10.48 -3.39
CA LEU A 173 -0.72 -10.21 -2.46
C LEU A 173 -0.31 -8.74 -2.62
N TYR A 174 -0.39 -7.98 -1.54
CA TYR A 174 0.11 -6.62 -1.44
C TYR A 174 1.46 -6.61 -0.74
N ILE A 175 2.34 -5.75 -1.25
CA ILE A 175 3.68 -5.52 -0.74
C ILE A 175 3.82 -4.01 -0.54
N GLY A 176 3.86 -3.57 0.71
CA GLY A 176 4.14 -2.20 1.08
C GLY A 176 5.64 -1.96 1.25
N PHE A 177 6.09 -0.78 0.85
CA PHE A 177 7.46 -0.31 0.94
C PHE A 177 7.48 1.03 1.64
N LYS A 178 8.32 1.16 2.67
CA LYS A 178 8.42 2.39 3.46
C LYS A 178 9.85 2.63 3.91
N ALA A 179 10.41 3.77 3.53
CA ALA A 179 11.68 4.24 4.08
C ALA A 179 11.42 4.82 5.48
N VAL A 180 11.84 4.11 6.52
CA VAL A 180 11.63 4.54 7.92
C VAL A 180 12.60 5.66 8.28
N ASN A 181 13.87 5.46 7.94
CA ASN A 181 14.95 6.44 8.09
C ASN A 181 16.12 6.06 7.16
N ALA A 182 17.26 6.73 7.31
CA ALA A 182 18.45 6.51 6.45
C ALA A 182 19.10 5.13 6.56
N SER A 183 18.73 4.32 7.56
CA SER A 183 19.35 3.01 7.81
C SER A 183 18.34 1.87 7.88
N VAL A 184 17.04 2.18 7.92
CA VAL A 184 15.97 1.21 8.14
C VAL A 184 14.91 1.34 7.06
N PHE A 185 14.58 0.20 6.45
CA PHE A 185 13.53 0.09 5.47
C PHE A 185 12.49 -0.93 5.91
N GLU A 186 11.22 -0.60 5.81
CA GLU A 186 10.12 -1.46 6.18
C GLU A 186 9.47 -2.06 4.93
N LEU A 187 9.29 -3.38 4.96
CA LEU A 187 8.43 -4.09 4.02
C LEU A 187 7.21 -4.62 4.74
N MET A 188 6.04 -4.39 4.16
CA MET A 188 4.77 -4.90 4.66
C MET A 188 4.19 -5.89 3.66
N PHE A 189 3.58 -6.98 4.14
CA PHE A 189 2.97 -7.98 3.29
C PHE A 189 1.59 -8.34 3.82
N PHE A 190 0.63 -8.49 2.92
CA PHE A 190 -0.69 -9.01 3.25
C PHE A 190 -1.42 -9.50 2.00
N VAL A 191 -2.35 -10.42 2.19
CA VAL A 191 -3.26 -10.90 1.17
C VAL A 191 -4.64 -10.34 1.46
N ALA A 192 -5.25 -9.70 0.47
CA ALA A 192 -6.58 -9.13 0.56
C ALA A 192 -7.31 -9.23 -0.78
N ASN A 193 -8.64 -9.27 -0.72
CA ASN A 193 -9.46 -9.13 -1.92
C ASN A 193 -9.46 -7.67 -2.38
N CYS A 194 -9.20 -7.41 -3.66
CA CYS A 194 -9.64 -6.17 -4.28
C CYS A 194 -11.15 -6.11 -4.12
N ALA A 195 -11.66 -5.07 -3.47
CA ALA A 195 -13.07 -4.73 -3.65
C ALA A 195 -13.30 -4.65 -5.17
N THR A 196 -14.23 -5.45 -5.69
CA THR A 196 -14.56 -5.52 -7.11
C THR A 196 -14.84 -4.12 -7.64
N HIS A 197 -13.92 -3.56 -8.43
CA HIS A 197 -14.17 -2.37 -9.24
C HIS A 197 -15.06 -2.78 -10.42
N THR A 198 -16.37 -2.51 -10.31
CA THR A 198 -17.08 -1.98 -11.48
C THR A 198 -16.73 -0.50 -11.57
N THR A 199 -16.17 -0.13 -12.71
CA THR A 199 -15.88 1.23 -13.22
C THR A 199 -14.78 2.04 -12.52
N SER A 200 -13.66 2.09 -13.26
CA SER A 200 -12.78 3.24 -13.51
C SER A 200 -12.57 4.32 -12.42
N LYS A 201 -11.28 4.49 -12.09
CA LYS A 201 -10.61 5.65 -11.46
C LYS A 201 -10.59 5.72 -9.93
N SER A 202 -9.35 5.81 -9.45
CA SER A 202 -8.85 6.30 -8.16
C SER A 202 -9.46 5.71 -6.88
N LEU A 203 -8.82 4.64 -6.39
CA LEU A 203 -8.78 4.35 -4.95
C LEU A 203 -7.48 4.87 -4.30
N PHE A 204 -6.59 5.53 -5.06
CA PHE A 204 -5.27 5.98 -4.58
C PHE A 204 -4.85 7.33 -5.18
N SER A 205 -5.67 8.36 -4.98
CA SER A 205 -5.25 9.76 -5.18
C SER A 205 -5.73 10.63 -4.01
N VAL A 206 -5.37 10.22 -2.80
CA VAL A 206 -5.32 11.11 -1.63
C VAL A 206 -4.17 10.60 -0.75
N PHE A 207 -2.95 10.93 -1.16
CA PHE A 207 -1.81 11.27 -0.32
C PHE A 207 -0.98 12.28 -1.10
#